data_AF-A0A2G6PG67-F1
#
_entry.id   AF-A0A2G6PG67-F1
#
_cell.length_a   1.000
_cell.length_b   1.000
_cell.length_c   1.000
_cell.angle_alpha   90.00
_cell.angle_beta   90.00
_cell.angle_gamma   90.00
#
_symmetry.space_group_name_H-M   'P 1'
#
loop_
_entity.id
_entity.type
_entity.pdbx_description
1 polymer ?
#
loop_
_entity_poly.entity_id
_entity_poly.type
_entity_poly.pdbx_seq_one_letter_code
_entity_poly.pdbx_strand_id
1 'polypeptide(L)'
;MHIVDDPVLSMLANFLEDVPCLDLSDADFLRQQAQAIKQYTKDFPFEERQERALEWIELYARDYRRQWQKEVIVQALIGVRCSDCPLVSNSQSSTCVVLNN
;
A
#
# COMPACT_ATOMS: atom_id res chain seq x y z
N MET A 1 4.58 13.18 8.93
CA MET A 1 3.64 12.52 9.88
C MET A 1 2.75 11.64 9.03
N HIS A 2 3.08 10.35 8.92
CA HIS A 2 2.33 9.41 8.09
C HIS A 2 1.17 8.84 8.89
N ILE A 3 -0.05 9.04 8.39
CA ILE A 3 -1.25 8.37 8.89
C ILE A 3 -1.49 7.22 7.91
N VAL A 4 -1.22 6.00 8.38
CA VAL A 4 -1.74 4.80 7.72
C VAL A 4 -3.25 4.83 7.98
N ASP A 5 -4.05 4.96 6.93
CA ASP A 5 -5.51 5.17 7.05
C ASP A 5 -6.24 3.89 7.50
N ASP A 6 -5.53 2.77 7.59
CA ASP A 6 -6.04 1.49 8.03
C ASP A 6 -5.49 1.13 9.44
N PRO A 7 -6.36 1.02 10.45
CA PRO A 7 -5.94 0.77 11.83
C PRO A 7 -5.27 -0.59 12.02
N VAL A 8 -5.65 -1.60 11.22
CA VAL A 8 -5.01 -2.93 11.29
C VAL A 8 -3.59 -2.84 10.73
N LEU A 9 -3.41 -2.14 9.62
CA LEU A 9 -2.08 -1.93 9.05
C LEU A 9 -1.18 -1.09 9.98
N SER A 10 -1.75 -0.07 10.63
CA SER A 10 -1.03 0.74 11.63
C SER A 10 -0.57 -0.13 12.80
N MET A 11 -1.42 -1.04 13.28
CA MET A 11 -1.05 -2.02 14.30
C MET A 11 0.07 -2.94 13.81
N LEU A 12 -0.05 -3.53 12.61
CA LEU A 12 0.99 -4.42 12.05
C LEU A 12 2.34 -3.72 11.88
N ALA A 13 2.36 -2.47 11.44
CA ALA A 13 3.58 -1.68 11.31
C ALA A 13 4.26 -1.43 12.67
N ASN A 14 3.48 -1.20 13.73
CA ASN A 14 4.01 -1.00 15.09
C ASN A 14 4.52 -2.30 15.73
N PHE A 15 3.96 -3.45 15.37
CA PHE A 15 4.39 -4.76 15.89
C PHE A 15 5.74 -5.23 15.32
N LEU A 16 6.15 -4.66 14.20
CA LEU A 16 7.40 -5.00 13.55
C LEU A 16 8.39 -3.88 13.84
N GLU A 17 9.06 -3.99 14.99
CA GLU A 17 10.03 -3.01 15.51
C GLU A 17 11.13 -2.61 14.52
N ASP A 18 11.37 -3.43 13.49
CA ASP A 18 12.40 -3.25 12.45
C ASP A 18 11.83 -2.98 11.04
N VAL A 19 10.52 -2.75 10.88
CA VAL A 19 10.02 -2.19 9.62
C VAL A 19 10.37 -0.72 9.65
N PRO A 20 11.39 -0.23 8.90
CA PRO A 20 11.67 1.19 8.85
C PRO A 20 10.36 1.85 8.49
N CYS A 21 9.87 2.73 9.37
CA CYS A 21 8.65 3.50 9.25
C CYS A 21 8.39 3.72 7.77
N LEU A 22 7.48 2.91 7.20
CA LEU A 22 7.45 2.68 5.75
C LEU A 22 7.46 4.04 5.11
N ASP A 23 8.56 4.40 4.46
CA ASP A 23 8.71 5.70 3.82
C ASP A 23 7.87 5.63 2.55
N LEU A 24 6.56 5.66 2.78
CA LEU A 24 5.51 5.62 1.80
C LEU A 24 5.64 6.93 1.05
N SER A 25 6.49 6.92 0.02
CA SER A 25 6.77 8.08 -0.82
C SER A 25 5.46 8.65 -1.36
N ASP A 26 4.98 9.73 -0.72
CA ASP A 26 3.80 10.47 -1.17
C ASP A 26 3.99 10.90 -2.63
N ALA A 27 5.24 11.14 -3.05
CA ALA A 27 5.59 11.47 -4.43
C ALA A 27 5.29 10.32 -5.41
N ASP A 28 5.58 9.08 -5.04
CA ASP A 28 5.30 7.92 -5.91
C ASP A 28 3.81 7.60 -5.95
N PHE A 29 3.11 7.72 -4.82
CA PHE A 29 1.65 7.67 -4.79
C PHE A 29 1.02 8.71 -5.73
N LEU A 30 1.43 9.98 -5.61
CA LEU A 30 0.88 11.07 -6.43
C LEU A 30 1.18 10.87 -7.92
N ARG A 31 2.36 10.34 -8.29
CA ARG A 31 2.66 9.98 -9.68
C ARG A 31 1.72 8.90 -10.21
N GLN A 32 1.52 7.83 -9.45
CA GLN A 32 0.62 6.74 -9.85
C GLN A 32 -0.85 7.21 -9.93
N GLN A 33 -1.31 7.98 -8.96
CA GLN A 33 -2.67 8.54 -8.98
C GLN A 33 -2.88 9.47 -10.18
N ALA A 34 -1.93 10.35 -10.47
CA ALA A 34 -2.00 11.22 -11.65
C ALA A 34 -2.04 10.41 -12.97
N GLN A 35 -1.31 9.30 -13.04
CA GLN A 35 -1.37 8.40 -14.20
C GLN A 35 -2.72 7.68 -14.32
N ALA A 36 -3.29 7.23 -13.21
CA ALA A 36 -4.62 6.59 -13.18
C ALA A 36 -5.72 7.55 -13.64
N ILE A 37 -5.70 8.81 -13.16
CA ILE A 37 -6.64 9.85 -13.59
C ILE A 37 -6.48 10.15 -15.08
N LYS A 38 -5.25 10.27 -15.57
CA LYS A 38 -4.99 10.47 -17.02
C LYS A 38 -5.54 9.30 -17.84
N GLN A 39 -5.37 8.07 -17.37
CA GLN A 39 -5.87 6.89 -18.05
C GLN A 39 -7.39 6.82 -18.04
N TYR A 40 -8.05 7.23 -16.96
CA TYR A 40 -9.52 7.32 -16.86
C TYR A 40 -10.07 8.40 -17.80
N THR A 41 -9.45 9.57 -17.83
CA THR A 41 -9.93 10.73 -18.59
C THR A 41 -9.63 10.67 -20.09
N LYS A 42 -8.75 9.78 -20.54
CA LYS A 42 -8.35 9.67 -21.96
C LYS A 42 -9.54 9.38 -22.88
N ASP A 43 -10.54 8.64 -22.37
CA ASP A 43 -11.68 8.15 -23.13
C ASP A 43 -12.79 9.22 -23.28
N PHE A 44 -12.63 10.39 -22.64
CA PHE A 44 -13.56 11.50 -22.69
C PHE A 44 -13.07 12.63 -23.65
N PRO A 45 -14.01 13.41 -24.23
CA PRO A 45 -13.70 14.62 -24.99
C PRO A 45 -12.89 15.62 -24.17
N PHE A 46 -12.04 16.41 -24.83
CA PHE A 46 -11.10 17.32 -24.16
C PHE A 46 -11.79 18.27 -23.17
N GLU A 47 -12.97 18.75 -23.54
CA GLU A 47 -13.82 19.67 -22.80
C GLU A 47 -14.33 19.04 -21.47
N GLU A 48 -14.54 17.73 -21.45
CA GLU A 48 -15.05 17.00 -20.28
C GLU A 48 -13.93 16.49 -19.37
N ARG A 49 -12.69 16.38 -19.85
CA ARG A 49 -11.60 15.70 -19.10
C ARG A 49 -11.35 16.29 -17.72
N GLN A 50 -11.44 17.62 -17.59
CA GLN A 50 -11.22 18.28 -16.31
C GLN A 50 -12.33 17.94 -15.31
N GLU A 51 -13.59 18.00 -15.73
CA GLU A 51 -14.74 17.64 -14.90
C GLU A 51 -14.67 16.16 -14.48
N ARG A 52 -14.36 15.27 -15.42
CA ARG A 52 -14.18 13.83 -15.15
C ARG A 52 -13.02 13.55 -14.22
N ALA A 53 -11.93 14.30 -14.29
CA ALA A 53 -10.82 14.17 -13.35
C ALA A 53 -11.24 14.52 -11.92
N LEU A 54 -12.02 15.59 -11.75
CA LEU A 54 -12.53 16.01 -10.44
C LEU A 54 -13.52 14.99 -9.88
N GLU A 55 -14.46 14.53 -10.69
CA GLU A 55 -15.42 13.46 -10.34
C GLU A 55 -14.67 12.19 -9.88
N TRP A 56 -13.61 11.81 -10.59
CA TRP A 56 -12.80 10.66 -10.21
C TRP A 56 -12.12 10.87 -8.84
N ILE A 57 -11.57 12.05 -8.59
CA ILE A 57 -10.92 12.36 -7.31
C ILE A 57 -11.95 12.28 -6.16
N GLU A 58 -13.12 12.88 -6.33
CA GLU A 58 -14.16 12.91 -5.32
C GLU A 58 -14.65 11.50 -4.97
N LEU A 59 -14.84 10.64 -5.98
CA LEU A 59 -15.38 9.30 -5.79
C LEU A 59 -14.32 8.29 -5.33
N TYR A 60 -13.08 8.37 -5.84
CA TYR A 60 -12.13 7.26 -5.74
C TYR A 60 -10.84 7.58 -4.97
N ALA A 61 -10.48 8.86 -4.74
CA ALA A 61 -9.14 9.18 -4.24
C ALA A 61 -8.81 8.55 -2.88
N ARG A 62 -9.79 8.49 -1.98
CA ARG A 62 -9.62 7.91 -0.64
C ARG A 62 -9.40 6.40 -0.70
N ASP A 63 -10.29 5.69 -1.40
CA ASP A 63 -10.23 4.24 -1.49
C ASP A 63 -9.00 3.79 -2.28
N TYR A 64 -8.64 4.54 -3.33
CA TYR A 64 -7.41 4.34 -4.08
C TYR A 64 -6.15 4.48 -3.20
N ARG A 65 -6.10 5.51 -2.34
CA ARG A 65 -5.00 5.67 -1.36
C ARG A 65 -4.93 4.50 -0.38
N ARG A 66 -6.08 4.08 0.16
CA ARG A 66 -6.13 2.96 1.11
C ARG A 66 -5.68 1.64 0.47
N GLN A 67 -6.07 1.40 -0.77
CA GLN A 67 -5.66 0.20 -1.51
C GLN A 67 -4.17 0.22 -1.82
N TRP A 68 -3.65 1.35 -2.28
CA TRP A 68 -2.22 1.54 -2.50
C TRP A 68 -1.40 1.31 -1.22
N GLN A 69 -1.84 1.88 -0.08
CA GLN A 69 -1.18 1.67 1.21
C GLN A 69 -1.13 0.18 1.58
N LYS A 70 -2.23 -0.57 1.39
CA LYS A 70 -2.27 -2.02 1.62
C LYS A 70 -1.23 -2.74 0.78
N GLU A 71 -1.16 -2.44 -0.51
CA GLU A 71 -0.21 -3.09 -1.42
C GLU A 71 1.23 -2.80 -1.03
N VAL A 72 1.59 -1.54 -0.80
CA VAL A 72 2.97 -1.18 -0.44
C VAL A 72 3.37 -1.74 0.92
N ILE A 73 2.47 -1.71 1.91
CA ILE A 73 2.73 -2.32 3.22
C ILE A 73 2.91 -3.82 3.05
N VAL A 74 2.00 -4.53 2.37
CA VAL A 74 2.15 -5.97 2.13
C VAL A 74 3.48 -6.27 1.46
N GLN A 75 3.86 -5.54 0.41
CA GLN A 75 5.15 -5.72 -0.26
C GLN A 75 6.34 -5.50 0.67
N ALA A 76 6.28 -4.50 1.54
CA ALA A 76 7.37 -4.23 2.47
C ALA A 76 7.43 -5.24 3.62
N LEU A 77 6.30 -5.86 3.97
CA LEU A 77 6.23 -6.95 4.95
C LEU A 77 6.67 -8.29 4.38
N ILE A 78 6.64 -8.48 3.06
CA ILE A 78 7.14 -9.70 2.40
C ILE A 78 8.65 -9.82 2.68
N GLY A 79 9.00 -10.78 3.54
CA GLY A 79 10.39 -11.08 3.89
C GLY A 79 10.84 -10.55 5.25
N VAL A 80 10.04 -9.72 5.92
CA VAL A 80 10.29 -9.32 7.31
C VAL A 80 9.96 -10.50 8.22
N ARG A 81 10.89 -10.84 9.12
CA ARG A 81 10.70 -11.86 10.16
C ARG A 81 10.55 -11.18 11.51
N CYS A 82 9.62 -11.66 12.34
CA CYS A 82 9.56 -11.23 13.74
C CYS A 82 10.83 -11.66 14.47
N SER A 83 11.38 -10.77 15.30
CA SER A 83 12.52 -11.04 16.18
C SER A 83 12.32 -12.28 17.04
N ASP A 84 11.09 -12.51 17.51
CA ASP A 84 10.70 -13.65 18.35
C ASP A 84 9.94 -14.76 17.59
N CYS A 85 10.17 -14.94 16.27
CA CYS A 85 9.42 -15.96 15.52
C CYS A 85 9.76 -17.39 16.02
N PRO A 86 8.80 -18.14 16.61
CA PRO A 86 9.08 -19.48 17.16
C PRO A 86 9.31 -20.54 16.08
N LEU A 87 9.10 -20.19 14.80
CA LEU A 87 9.39 -21.04 13.63
C LEU A 87 10.87 -20.99 13.20
N VAL A 88 11.73 -20.28 13.95
CA VAL A 88 13.19 -20.28 13.73
C VAL A 88 13.79 -21.59 14.25
N SER A 89 13.47 -22.69 13.57
CA SER A 89 14.24 -23.93 13.67
C SER A 89 14.99 -24.14 12.35
N ASN A 90 16.20 -23.58 12.34
CA ASN A 90 17.36 -24.04 11.58
C ASN A 90 17.11 -24.66 10.19
N SER A 91 16.65 -23.87 9.23
CA SER A 91 16.94 -24.15 7.80
C SER A 91 16.74 -22.89 6.96
N GLN A 92 17.63 -22.70 5.99
CA GLN A 92 17.74 -21.57 5.08
C GLN A 92 16.59 -21.49 4.05
N SER A 93 15.34 -21.64 4.48
CA SER A 93 14.19 -21.42 3.62
C SER A 93 13.59 -20.04 3.91
N SER A 94 13.56 -19.19 2.89
CA SER A 94 13.15 -17.78 2.94
C SER A 94 11.63 -17.57 3.02
N THR A 95 10.85 -18.59 3.38
CA THR A 95 9.38 -18.53 3.31
C THR A 95 8.77 -19.16 4.56
N CYS A 96 7.99 -18.37 5.30
CA CYS A 96 7.19 -18.86 6.42
C CYS A 96 6.00 -19.65 5.86
N VAL A 97 6.07 -20.98 5.90
CA VAL A 97 4.92 -21.84 5.57
C VAL A 97 4.10 -22.05 6.84
N VAL A 98 2.89 -21.48 6.88
CA VAL A 98 1.91 -21.82 7.93
C VAL A 98 1.39 -23.21 7.60
N LEU A 99 1.83 -24.22 8.34
CA LEU A 99 1.25 -25.56 8.28
C LEU A 99 -0.11 -25.53 8.96
N ASN A 100 -1.18 -25.53 8.16
CA ASN A 100 -2.53 -25.83 8.64
C ASN A 100 -2.56 -27.31 9.05
N ASN A 101 -2.99 -27.59 10.29
CA ASN A 101 -3.29 -28.93 10.77
C ASN A 101 -4.81 -29.11 10.85
#